data_AF-A0A842L2J7-F1
#
_entry.id   AF-A0A842L2J7-F1
#
_cell.length_a   1.000
_cell.length_b   1.000
_cell.length_c   1.000
_cell.angle_alpha   90.00
_cell.angle_beta   90.00
_cell.angle_gamma   90.00
#
_symmetry.space_group_name_H-M   'P 1'
#
loop_
_entity.id
_entity.type
_entity.pdbx_description
1 polymer ?
#
loop_
_entity_poly.entity_id
_entity_poly.type
_entity_poly.pdbx_seq_one_letter_code
_entity_poly.pdbx_strand_id
1 'polypeptide(L)'
;MIRALVKLMFSILIRVMLLLALPVLAFLKLGWGSDFLMVIIIYAQLLVIWRQAEIYERQNLLLLNQFEPSFSVRINDNMLIIENVSQNPAYDVGIVRVLREDGKPIPPEKWREYISFPEEYLIQCLSPKESGILSDFIDETYFFWKEY
;
A
#
# COMPACT_ATOMS: atom_id res chain seq x y z
N MET A 1 -0.13 3.89 -30.43
CA MET A 1 -0.85 2.69 -29.96
C MET A 1 -0.27 1.39 -30.53
N ILE A 2 -0.25 1.21 -31.86
CA ILE A 2 0.23 -0.02 -32.53
C ILE A 2 1.67 -0.41 -32.15
N ARG A 3 2.58 0.56 -32.08
CA ARG A 3 4.00 0.32 -31.74
C ARG A 3 4.21 -0.23 -30.31
N ALA A 4 3.36 0.18 -29.36
CA ALA A 4 3.41 -0.30 -27.98
C ALA A 4 2.87 -1.73 -27.88
N LEU A 5 1.82 -2.04 -28.64
CA LEU A 5 1.21 -3.36 -28.70
C LEU A 5 2.15 -4.41 -29.32
N VAL A 6 2.85 -4.05 -30.41
CA VAL A 6 3.87 -4.91 -31.04
C VAL A 6 5.03 -5.18 -30.08
N LYS A 7 5.49 -4.16 -29.33
CA LYS A 7 6.56 -4.32 -28.33
C LYS A 7 6.15 -5.27 -27.20
N LEU A 8 4.90 -5.18 -26.74
CA LEU A 8 4.33 -6.09 -25.74
C LEU A 8 4.29 -7.54 -26.26
N MET A 9 3.73 -7.75 -27.46
CA MET A 9 3.64 -9.08 -28.07
C MET A 9 5.02 -9.73 -28.24
N PHE A 10 6.01 -8.96 -28.70
CA PHE A 10 7.38 -9.45 -28.85
C PHE A 10 8.01 -9.84 -27.50
N SER A 11 7.77 -9.06 -26.45
CA SER A 11 8.25 -9.38 -25.10
C SER A 11 7.62 -10.67 -24.55
N ILE A 12 6.32 -10.87 -24.78
CA ILE A 12 5.62 -12.09 -24.38
C ILE A 12 6.18 -13.29 -25.16
N LEU A 13 6.36 -13.16 -26.47
CA LEU A 13 6.89 -14.22 -27.33
C LEU A 13 8.27 -14.70 -26.86
N ILE A 14 9.18 -13.78 -26.53
CA ILE A 14 10.51 -14.13 -26.01
C ILE A 14 10.40 -14.90 -24.70
N ARG A 15 9.54 -14.47 -23.77
CA ARG A 15 9.36 -15.16 -22.49
C ARG A 15 8.80 -16.57 -22.66
N VAL A 16 7.86 -16.76 -23.59
CA VAL A 16 7.32 -18.09 -23.93
C VAL A 16 8.43 -18.98 -24.52
N MET A 17 9.26 -18.45 -25.42
CA MET A 17 10.39 -19.21 -25.96
C MET A 17 11.40 -19.61 -24.89
N LEU A 18 11.72 -18.71 -23.95
CA LEU A 18 12.60 -19.02 -22.82
C LEU A 18 12.03 -20.11 -21.91
N LEU A 19 10.72 -20.08 -21.65
CA LEU A 19 10.04 -21.11 -20.88
C LEU A 19 10.16 -22.48 -21.57
N LEU A 20 9.95 -22.53 -22.88
CA LEU A 20 10.00 -23.78 -23.66
C LEU A 20 11.43 -24.27 -23.96
N ALA A 21 12.44 -23.41 -23.82
CA ALA A 21 13.82 -23.78 -24.09
C ALA A 21 14.30 -24.94 -23.21
N LEU A 22 13.92 -24.95 -21.93
CA LEU A 22 14.39 -25.94 -20.96
C LEU A 22 13.85 -27.36 -21.26
N PRO A 23 12.53 -27.56 -21.52
CA PRO A 23 12.00 -28.83 -22.02
C PRO A 23 12.63 -29.30 -23.34
N VAL A 24 12.86 -28.38 -24.29
CA VAL A 24 13.44 -28.71 -25.59
C VAL A 24 14.89 -29.16 -25.46
N LEU A 25 15.70 -28.46 -24.66
CA LEU A 25 17.07 -28.84 -24.37
C LEU A 25 17.16 -30.17 -23.63
N ALA A 26 16.25 -30.42 -22.68
CA ALA A 26 16.16 -31.70 -21.99
C ALA A 26 15.86 -32.84 -22.97
N PHE A 27 14.92 -32.64 -23.90
CA PHE A 27 14.60 -33.63 -24.94
C PHE A 27 15.77 -33.91 -25.87
N LEU A 28 16.48 -32.86 -26.33
CA LEU A 28 17.63 -33.02 -27.24
C LEU A 28 18.80 -33.78 -26.60
N LYS A 29 19.01 -33.62 -25.29
CA LYS A 29 20.14 -34.23 -24.57
C LYS A 29 19.85 -35.63 -24.03
N LEU A 30 18.65 -35.84 -23.49
CA LEU A 30 18.29 -37.10 -22.80
C LEU A 30 17.49 -38.05 -23.69
N GLY A 31 16.93 -37.55 -24.80
CA GLY A 31 16.04 -38.33 -25.66
C GLY A 31 14.73 -38.70 -24.98
N TRP A 32 13.98 -39.62 -25.59
CA TRP A 32 12.75 -40.15 -25.01
C TRP A 32 13.07 -41.26 -24.01
N GLY A 33 12.84 -41.01 -22.73
CA GLY A 33 13.13 -41.96 -21.65
C GLY A 33 12.63 -41.49 -20.28
N SER A 34 12.82 -42.34 -19.26
CA SER A 34 12.43 -42.06 -17.88
C SER A 34 13.12 -40.82 -17.30
N ASP A 35 14.39 -40.60 -17.65
CA ASP A 35 15.18 -39.49 -17.12
C ASP A 35 14.67 -38.13 -17.65
N PHE A 36 14.23 -38.09 -18.92
CA PHE A 36 13.56 -36.93 -19.49
C PHE A 36 12.23 -36.65 -18.79
N LEU A 37 11.40 -37.66 -18.59
CA LEU A 37 10.11 -37.51 -17.89
C LEU A 37 10.30 -36.96 -16.47
N MET A 38 11.29 -37.46 -15.74
CA MET A 38 11.62 -36.98 -14.40
C MET A 38 12.02 -35.50 -14.41
N VAL A 39 12.88 -35.07 -15.34
CA VAL A 39 13.30 -33.66 -15.47
C VAL A 39 12.11 -32.76 -15.80
N ILE A 40 11.21 -33.21 -16.69
CA ILE A 40 10.00 -32.45 -17.04
C ILE A 40 9.05 -32.33 -15.84
N ILE A 41 8.87 -33.39 -15.05
CA ILE A 41 8.05 -33.35 -13.85
C ILE A 41 8.61 -32.36 -12.82
N ILE A 42 9.92 -32.42 -12.56
CA ILE A 42 10.60 -31.48 -11.65
C ILE A 42 10.44 -30.04 -12.15
N TYR A 43 10.65 -29.82 -13.45
CA TYR A 43 10.47 -28.52 -14.07
C TYR A 43 9.04 -27.99 -13.93
N ALA A 44 8.03 -28.83 -14.18
CA ALA A 44 6.62 -28.46 -14.03
C ALA A 44 6.27 -28.14 -12.57
N GLN A 45 6.78 -28.92 -11.61
CA GLN A 45 6.59 -28.63 -10.18
C GLN A 45 7.21 -27.30 -9.76
N LEU A 46 8.40 -26.96 -10.25
CA LEU A 46 9.03 -25.66 -10.00
C LEU A 46 8.21 -24.50 -10.56
N LEU A 47 7.65 -24.63 -11.77
CA LEU A 47 6.76 -23.61 -12.34
C LEU A 47 5.50 -23.40 -11.50
N VAL A 48 4.92 -24.50 -11.01
CA VAL A 48 3.74 -24.45 -10.14
C VAL A 48 4.06 -23.76 -8.81
N ILE A 49 5.17 -24.11 -8.16
CA ILE A 49 5.61 -23.49 -6.90
C ILE A 49 5.88 -22.00 -7.11
N TRP A 50 6.59 -21.63 -8.17
CA TRP A 50 6.85 -20.23 -8.51
C TRP A 50 5.56 -19.44 -8.67
N ARG A 51 4.57 -20.01 -9.38
CA ARG A 51 3.29 -19.33 -9.59
C ARG A 51 2.52 -19.16 -8.29
N GLN A 52 2.55 -20.16 -7.41
CA GLN A 52 1.93 -20.06 -6.09
C GLN A 52 2.60 -18.99 -5.22
N ALA A 53 3.93 -18.89 -5.25
CA ALA A 53 4.67 -17.86 -4.51
C ALA A 53 4.31 -16.44 -4.98
N GLU A 54 4.26 -16.20 -6.29
CA GLU A 54 3.88 -14.90 -6.86
C GLU A 54 2.43 -14.52 -6.51
N ILE A 55 1.51 -15.50 -6.56
CA ILE A 55 0.11 -15.26 -6.16
C ILE A 55 0.04 -14.92 -4.68
N TYR A 56 0.76 -15.65 -3.84
CA TYR A 56 0.82 -15.41 -2.41
C TYR A 56 1.35 -14.01 -2.09
N GLU A 57 2.43 -13.58 -2.73
CA GLU A 57 2.98 -12.23 -2.57
C GLU A 57 1.95 -11.16 -2.96
N ARG A 58 1.29 -11.31 -4.12
CA ARG A 58 0.24 -10.38 -4.56
C ARG A 58 -0.95 -10.34 -3.60
N GLN A 59 -1.36 -11.49 -3.07
CA GLN A 59 -2.42 -11.57 -2.07
C GLN A 59 -2.00 -10.88 -0.76
N ASN A 60 -0.75 -11.08 -0.33
CA ASN A 60 -0.23 -10.44 0.86
C ASN A 60 -0.16 -8.92 0.71
N LEU A 61 0.31 -8.41 -0.44
CA LEU A 61 0.30 -6.97 -0.74
C LEU A 61 -1.11 -6.39 -0.78
N LEU A 62 -2.07 -7.09 -1.41
CA LEU A 62 -3.47 -6.67 -1.43
C LEU A 62 -4.08 -6.68 -0.04
N LEU A 63 -3.72 -7.64 0.80
CA LEU A 63 -4.17 -7.74 2.18
C LEU A 63 -3.61 -6.57 3.01
N LEU A 64 -2.32 -6.26 2.89
CA LEU A 64 -1.72 -5.10 3.57
C LEU A 64 -2.36 -3.77 3.13
N ASN A 65 -2.52 -3.57 1.82
CA ASN A 65 -3.14 -2.36 1.28
C ASN A 65 -4.64 -2.27 1.62
N GLN A 66 -5.30 -3.41 1.80
CA GLN A 66 -6.67 -3.46 2.28
C GLN A 66 -6.80 -2.99 3.73
N PHE A 67 -5.73 -2.81 4.50
CA PHE A 67 -5.82 -2.32 5.87
C PHE A 67 -5.43 -0.85 6.03
N GLU A 68 -5.01 -0.15 4.98
CA GLU A 68 -4.68 1.26 5.11
C GLU A 68 -5.96 2.09 5.29
N PRO A 69 -6.17 2.73 6.45
CA PRO A 69 -7.29 3.61 6.62
C PRO A 69 -7.08 4.89 5.80
N SER A 70 -8.16 5.40 5.23
CA SER A 70 -8.19 6.66 4.48
C SER A 70 -9.05 7.65 5.23
N PHE A 71 -8.60 8.91 5.29
CA PHE A 71 -9.23 9.93 6.12
C PHE A 71 -9.68 11.14 5.33
N SER A 72 -10.84 11.67 5.69
CA SER A 72 -11.29 13.00 5.32
C SER A 72 -11.02 13.93 6.50
N VAL A 73 -10.32 15.04 6.24
CA VAL A 73 -9.96 16.02 7.27
C VAL A 73 -10.73 17.30 7.00
N ARG A 74 -11.43 17.82 8.02
CA ARG A 74 -12.22 19.05 7.95
C ARG A 74 -11.94 19.90 9.18
N ILE A 75 -12.07 21.22 9.02
CA ILE A 75 -12.02 22.17 10.14
C ILE A 75 -13.41 22.77 10.29
N ASN A 76 -13.97 22.74 11.50
CA ASN A 76 -15.23 23.39 11.83
C ASN A 76 -15.11 24.13 13.16
N ASP A 77 -15.39 25.44 13.19
CA ASP A 77 -15.37 26.26 14.42
C ASP A 77 -14.11 26.02 15.29
N ASN A 78 -12.93 26.00 14.65
CA ASN A 78 -11.61 25.70 15.23
C ASN A 78 -11.35 24.23 15.64
N MET A 79 -12.27 23.31 15.39
CA MET A 79 -12.06 21.89 15.66
C MET A 79 -11.49 21.18 14.43
N LEU A 80 -10.38 20.46 14.61
CA LEU A 80 -9.82 19.55 13.60
C LEU A 80 -10.57 18.22 13.66
N ILE A 81 -11.52 18.05 12.74
CA ILE A 81 -12.35 16.86 12.63
C ILE A 81 -11.73 15.92 11.60
N ILE A 82 -11.57 14.67 11.99
CA ILE A 82 -11.15 13.59 11.10
C ILE A 82 -12.27 12.57 10.97
N GLU A 83 -12.48 12.06 9.76
CA GLU A 83 -13.45 11.02 9.47
C GLU A 83 -12.75 9.89 8.73
N ASN A 84 -12.92 8.66 9.21
CA ASN A 84 -12.43 7.47 8.52
C ASN A 84 -13.38 7.12 7.37
N VAL A 85 -13.01 7.49 6.15
CA VAL A 85 -13.82 7.22 4.95
C VAL A 85 -13.56 5.83 4.34
N SER A 86 -12.61 5.08 4.90
CA SER A 86 -12.31 3.72 4.47
C SER A 86 -13.29 2.69 5.05
N GLN A 87 -13.17 1.44 4.59
CA GLN A 87 -13.89 0.30 5.18
C GLN A 87 -13.09 -0.37 6.31
N ASN A 88 -11.93 0.17 6.68
CA ASN A 88 -11.02 -0.43 7.66
C ASN A 88 -11.00 0.40 8.93
N PRO A 89 -10.96 -0.23 10.12
CA PRO A 89 -10.78 0.51 11.36
C PRO A 89 -9.40 1.17 11.39
N ALA A 90 -9.33 2.37 11.92
CA ALA A 90 -8.08 3.07 12.20
C ALA A 90 -7.84 3.08 13.71
N TYR A 91 -6.65 2.66 14.11
CA TYR A 91 -6.19 2.68 15.49
C TYR A 91 -5.04 3.68 15.62
N ASP A 92 -4.88 4.23 16.81
CA ASP A 92 -3.79 5.16 17.12
C ASP A 92 -3.80 6.43 16.24
N VAL A 93 -5.00 6.97 15.98
CA VAL A 93 -5.17 8.17 15.17
C VAL A 93 -4.93 9.40 16.03
N GLY A 94 -3.84 10.12 15.76
CA GLY A 94 -3.46 11.30 16.53
C GLY A 94 -2.57 12.25 15.74
N ILE A 95 -2.23 13.38 16.38
CA ILE A 95 -1.35 14.39 15.78
C ILE A 95 0.10 14.02 16.05
N VAL A 96 0.84 13.72 14.99
CA VAL A 96 2.27 13.35 15.09
C VAL A 96 3.19 14.57 14.99
N ARG A 97 2.73 15.66 14.36
CA ARG A 97 3.54 16.86 14.15
C ARG A 97 2.66 18.10 13.99
N VAL A 98 3.06 19.17 14.68
CA VAL A 98 2.54 20.52 14.46
C VAL A 98 3.63 21.36 13.79
N LEU A 99 3.29 22.07 12.73
CA LEU A 99 4.21 22.92 11.98
C LEU A 99 3.87 24.40 12.20
N ARG A 100 4.90 25.25 12.21
CA ARG A 100 4.75 26.71 12.11
C ARG A 100 4.52 27.12 10.66
N GLU A 101 4.13 28.37 10.44
CA GLU A 101 3.98 28.96 9.11
C GLU A 101 5.26 28.87 8.26
N ASP A 102 6.44 28.92 8.89
CA ASP A 102 7.74 28.76 8.21
C ASP A 102 8.10 27.29 7.90
N GLY A 103 7.16 26.36 8.12
CA GLY A 103 7.30 24.93 7.90
C GLY A 103 8.13 24.20 8.95
N LYS A 104 8.64 24.89 9.98
CA LYS A 104 9.44 24.24 11.03
C LYS A 104 8.55 23.53 12.04
N PRO A 105 8.96 22.34 12.52
CA PRO A 105 8.19 21.62 13.54
C PRO A 105 8.22 22.37 14.87
N ILE A 106 7.07 22.42 15.53
CA ILE A 106 6.93 22.86 16.91
C ILE A 106 7.27 21.66 17.81
N PRO A 107 8.13 21.82 18.83
CA PRO A 107 8.44 20.75 19.76
C PRO A 107 7.19 20.38 20.61
N PRO A 108 6.97 19.09 20.96
CA PRO A 108 5.74 18.63 21.63
C PRO A 108 5.38 19.37 22.92
N GLU A 109 6.37 19.82 23.68
CA GLU A 109 6.17 20.54 24.96
C GLU A 109 5.44 21.88 24.76
N LYS A 110 5.51 22.44 23.54
CA LYS A 110 4.88 23.70 23.17
C LYS A 110 3.58 23.53 22.41
N TRP A 111 3.14 22.32 22.09
CA TRP A 111 1.91 22.11 21.30
C TRP A 111 0.68 22.71 21.99
N ARG A 112 0.60 22.64 23.32
CA ARG A 112 -0.50 23.20 24.12
C ARG A 112 -0.60 24.72 24.10
N GLU A 113 0.38 25.42 23.53
CA GLU A 113 0.29 26.86 23.27
C GLU A 113 -0.56 27.16 22.00
N TYR A 114 -0.72 26.17 21.11
CA TYR A 114 -1.34 26.34 19.78
C TYR A 114 -2.60 25.47 19.59
N ILE A 115 -2.60 24.27 20.16
CA ILE A 115 -3.70 23.30 20.04
C ILE A 115 -4.06 22.71 21.41
N SER A 116 -5.36 22.55 21.64
CA SER A 116 -5.92 21.79 22.73
C SER A 116 -6.27 20.38 22.24
N PHE A 117 -6.15 19.40 23.12
CA PHE A 117 -6.59 18.03 22.85
C PHE A 117 -7.87 17.75 23.64
N PRO A 118 -8.80 16.94 23.12
CA PRO A 118 -9.95 16.49 23.89
C PRO A 118 -9.48 15.78 25.18
N GLU A 119 -10.09 16.11 26.32
CA GLU A 119 -9.67 15.58 27.63
C GLU A 119 -9.78 14.04 27.72
N GLU A 120 -10.71 13.45 26.97
CA GLU A 120 -11.00 12.01 27.05
C GLU A 120 -10.05 11.14 26.21
N TYR A 121 -9.62 11.61 25.03
CA TYR A 121 -8.85 10.79 24.09
C TYR A 121 -7.89 11.62 23.23
N LEU A 122 -6.61 11.69 23.65
CA LEU A 122 -5.49 12.22 22.85
C LEU A 122 -5.23 11.41 21.57
N ILE A 123 -5.65 10.14 21.59
CA ILE A 123 -5.47 9.16 20.53
C ILE A 123 -6.83 8.54 20.26
N GLN A 124 -7.28 8.58 19.02
CA GLN A 124 -8.58 8.07 18.62
C GLN A 124 -8.51 6.71 17.93
N CYS A 125 -9.52 5.90 18.18
CA CYS A 125 -9.84 4.71 17.40
C CYS A 125 -11.07 5.05 16.57
N LEU A 126 -10.95 5.03 15.25
CA LEU A 126 -12.03 5.37 14.32
C LEU A 126 -12.44 4.14 13.54
N SER A 127 -13.63 3.63 13.84
CA SER A 127 -14.29 2.60 13.04
C SER A 127 -14.56 3.11 11.62
N PRO A 128 -14.88 2.22 10.66
CA PRO A 128 -15.29 2.64 9.34
C PRO A 128 -16.46 3.64 9.39
N LYS A 129 -16.32 4.78 8.69
CA LYS A 129 -17.29 5.89 8.65
C LYS A 129 -17.49 6.64 9.97
N GLU A 130 -16.63 6.39 10.96
CA GLU A 130 -16.63 7.12 12.22
C GLU A 130 -15.83 8.41 12.09
N SER A 131 -16.30 9.45 12.78
CA SER A 131 -15.63 10.73 12.87
C SER A 131 -15.32 11.08 14.32
N GLY A 132 -14.22 11.79 14.53
CA GLY A 132 -13.92 12.39 15.83
C GLY A 132 -13.01 13.60 15.72
N ILE A 133 -12.81 14.26 16.85
CA ILE A 133 -12.10 15.55 16.94
C ILE A 133 -10.67 15.29 17.41
N LEU A 134 -9.66 15.55 16.59
CA LEU A 134 -8.25 15.34 16.99
C LEU A 134 -7.72 16.45 17.89
N SER A 135 -8.14 17.68 17.65
CA SER A 135 -7.70 18.85 18.41
C SER A 135 -8.58 20.05 18.16
N ASP A 136 -8.53 21.01 19.08
CA ASP A 136 -9.09 22.33 18.91
C ASP A 136 -7.96 23.35 18.77
N PHE A 137 -8.05 24.24 17.80
CA PHE A 137 -7.09 25.34 17.65
C PHE A 137 -7.36 26.41 18.70
N ILE A 138 -6.32 26.79 19.45
CA ILE A 138 -6.41 27.82 20.50
C ILE A 138 -6.48 29.23 19.88
N ASP A 139 -5.96 29.39 18.66
CA ASP A 139 -5.97 30.63 17.90
C ASP A 139 -6.62 30.44 16.52
N GLU A 140 -7.39 31.43 16.05
CA GLU A 140 -8.30 31.34 14.89
C GLU A 140 -7.60 31.31 13.52
N THR A 141 -6.27 31.47 13.48
CA THR A 141 -5.51 31.59 12.23
C THR A 141 -4.62 30.38 11.96
N TYR A 142 -5.17 29.32 11.33
CA TYR A 142 -4.33 28.31 10.69
C TYR A 142 -4.83 27.89 9.30
N PHE A 143 -3.89 27.92 8.35
CA PHE A 143 -4.04 27.60 6.94
C PHE A 143 -3.64 26.15 6.65
N PHE A 144 -4.51 25.37 6.02
CA PHE A 144 -4.07 24.20 5.28
C PHE A 144 -3.45 24.66 3.96
N TRP A 145 -2.18 24.34 3.73
CA TRP A 145 -1.61 24.33 2.38
C TRP A 145 -2.35 23.26 1.56
N LYS A 146 -3.32 23.70 0.77
CA LYS A 146 -3.95 22.89 -0.27
C LYS A 146 -3.15 23.13 -1.54
N GLU A 147 -2.02 22.44 -1.69
CA GLU A 147 -1.40 22.30 -3.01
C GLU A 147 -2.31 21.38 -3.85
N TYR A 148 -2.89 21.97 -4.90
CA TYR A 148 -3.66 21.32 -5.94
C TYR A 148 -2.74 20.56 -6.90
#